data_AF-A6UW64-F1
#
_entry.id   AF-A6UW64-F1
#
_cell.length_a   1.000
_cell.length_b   1.000
_cell.length_c   1.000
_cell.angle_alpha   90.00
_cell.angle_beta   90.00
_cell.angle_gamma   90.00
#
_symmetry.space_group_name_H-M   'P 1'
#
loop_
_entity.id
_entity.type
_entity.pdbx_description
1 polymer ?
#
loop_
_entity_poly.entity_id
_entity_poly.type
_entity_poly.pdbx_seq_one_letter_code
_entity_poly.pdbx_strand_id
1 'polypeptide(L)'
;MNLPKSKICKFSDENKINSKELIDKILIDIYNNLDEYSKDLIRAYNFDVEFKNLYLVDCETGKKKILKDLIDCEYIESFEALPRKYKIKKVDMKQYNEYILTIHLNSRKSDHYSFEKYNYEVIPPAVILTNEHRDRIQQWSSLTDEELDGVLFEFDKLLGNILTELTGDKNKDDIVIFMDVFMELEKIVNVVDDSNDILMIWIHPLFVYSDRDILKGLIAYELSKYDKKWLEKHYKYILKYCKEYNLLTGKNLEILKRIREIAIKRKDNNTINIINELEFI
;
A
#
# COMPACT_ATOMS: atom_id res chain seq x y z
N MET A 1 28.06 49.85 15.76
CA MET A 1 26.63 50.12 15.98
C MET A 1 25.91 48.77 15.97
N ASN A 2 25.76 48.15 17.14
CA ASN A 2 25.06 46.88 17.30
C ASN A 2 23.63 47.18 17.73
N LEU A 3 22.65 46.77 16.92
CA LEU A 3 21.24 46.82 17.28
C LEU A 3 20.95 45.80 18.40
N PRO A 4 20.13 46.15 19.41
CA PRO A 4 19.86 45.26 20.54
C PRO A 4 18.94 44.10 20.15
N LYS A 5 19.35 42.88 20.57
CA LYS A 5 18.71 41.57 20.35
C LYS A 5 17.37 41.34 21.10
N SER A 6 16.64 42.36 21.56
CA SER A 6 15.54 42.17 22.52
C SER A 6 14.15 42.61 22.04
N LYS A 7 13.69 42.15 20.87
CA LYS A 7 12.34 42.48 20.37
C LYS A 7 11.50 41.31 19.81
N ILE A 8 11.85 40.06 20.11
CA ILE A 8 11.09 38.91 19.59
C ILE A 8 10.10 38.34 20.62
N CYS A 9 10.41 38.36 21.93
CA CYS A 9 9.44 38.02 22.98
C CYS A 9 8.86 39.26 23.67
N LYS A 10 7.67 39.68 23.22
CA LYS A 10 6.75 40.52 24.02
C LYS A 10 5.60 39.68 24.60
N PHE A 11 5.89 38.44 24.99
CA PHE A 11 4.94 37.63 25.74
C PHE A 11 5.42 37.59 27.20
N SER A 12 4.49 37.74 28.15
CA SER A 12 4.77 37.57 29.57
C SER A 12 5.46 36.22 29.81
N ASP A 13 6.34 36.14 30.81
CA ASP A 13 7.05 34.88 31.16
C ASP A 13 6.06 33.72 31.46
N GLU A 14 4.79 34.03 31.73
CA GLU A 14 3.69 33.08 31.93
C GLU A 14 3.23 32.33 30.65
N ASN A 15 3.68 32.73 29.45
CA ASN A 15 3.23 32.12 28.18
C ASN A 15 4.33 31.32 27.46
N LYS A 16 5.48 31.11 28.10
CA LYS A 16 6.58 30.30 27.57
C LYS A 16 6.33 28.84 27.92
N ILE A 17 6.36 27.97 26.91
CA ILE A 17 6.18 26.52 27.10
C ILE A 17 7.44 25.82 26.59
N ASN A 18 7.93 24.85 27.36
CA ASN A 18 9.04 24.02 26.93
C ASN A 18 8.66 23.27 25.64
N SER A 19 9.54 23.23 24.65
CA SER A 19 9.29 22.55 23.38
C SER A 19 8.89 21.08 23.54
N LYS A 20 9.48 20.37 24.52
CA LYS A 20 9.16 18.96 24.82
C LYS A 20 7.75 18.81 25.40
N GLU A 21 7.42 19.61 26.40
CA GLU A 21 6.07 19.61 26.98
C GLU A 21 5.00 20.04 25.97
N LEU A 22 5.34 20.97 25.08
CA LEU A 22 4.43 21.45 24.04
C LEU A 22 4.18 20.37 22.99
N ILE A 23 5.21 19.64 22.56
CA ILE A 23 5.03 18.59 21.55
C ILE A 23 4.21 17.44 22.12
N ASP A 24 4.43 17.05 23.38
CA ASP A 24 3.64 16.00 24.04
C ASP A 24 2.16 16.38 24.10
N LYS A 25 1.85 17.63 24.48
CA LYS A 25 0.48 18.16 24.47
C LYS A 25 -0.12 18.14 23.07
N ILE A 26 0.64 18.55 22.05
CA ILE A 26 0.18 18.54 20.65
C ILE A 26 -0.11 17.11 20.19
N LEU A 27 0.75 16.14 20.49
CA LEU A 27 0.55 14.73 20.09
C LEU A 27 -0.67 14.13 20.76
N ILE A 28 -0.87 14.37 22.06
CA ILE A 28 -2.06 13.94 22.80
C ILE A 28 -3.31 14.57 22.20
N ASP A 29 -3.28 15.87 21.90
CA ASP A 29 -4.41 16.56 21.29
C ASP A 29 -4.68 16.09 19.86
N ILE A 30 -3.66 15.82 19.05
CA ILE A 30 -3.82 15.19 17.74
C ILE A 30 -4.58 13.87 17.92
N TYR A 31 -4.05 12.98 18.74
CA TYR A 31 -4.61 11.65 18.96
C TYR A 31 -6.07 11.71 19.46
N ASN A 32 -6.35 12.56 20.44
CA ASN A 32 -7.70 12.71 20.99
C ASN A 32 -8.72 13.27 19.99
N ASN A 33 -8.27 14.02 18.99
CA ASN A 33 -9.12 14.64 17.97
C ASN A 33 -9.22 13.84 16.66
N LEU A 34 -8.50 12.72 16.53
CA LEU A 34 -8.69 11.76 15.45
C LEU A 34 -9.99 10.95 15.62
N ASP A 35 -10.51 10.47 14.50
CA ASP A 35 -11.61 9.51 14.42
C ASP A 35 -11.15 8.13 14.92
N GLU A 36 -12.10 7.30 15.34
CA GLU A 36 -11.76 5.99 15.91
C GLU A 36 -11.05 5.07 14.92
N TYR A 37 -11.38 5.14 13.63
CA TYR A 37 -10.68 4.33 12.62
C TYR A 37 -9.20 4.74 12.49
N SER A 38 -8.90 6.03 12.38
CA SER A 38 -7.51 6.53 12.39
C SER A 38 -6.75 6.15 13.67
N LYS A 39 -7.41 6.19 14.83
CA LYS A 39 -6.80 5.77 16.11
C LYS A 39 -6.51 4.28 16.14
N ASP A 40 -7.42 3.47 15.63
CA ASP A 40 -7.27 2.02 15.59
C ASP A 40 -6.15 1.62 14.64
N LEU A 41 -5.95 2.32 13.52
CA LEU A 41 -4.77 2.11 12.67
C LEU A 41 -3.46 2.37 13.42
N ILE A 42 -3.38 3.44 14.21
CA ILE A 42 -2.20 3.75 15.03
C ILE A 42 -1.99 2.69 16.13
N ARG A 43 -3.06 2.08 16.66
CA ARG A 43 -3.00 1.08 17.75
C ARG A 43 -2.69 -0.34 17.27
N ALA A 44 -3.34 -0.77 16.19
CA ALA A 44 -3.49 -2.17 15.81
C ALA A 44 -2.46 -2.63 14.78
N TYR A 45 -1.94 -1.71 13.98
CA TYR A 45 -1.00 -1.97 12.91
C TYR A 45 0.17 -1.01 13.09
N ASN A 46 1.41 -1.47 12.93
CA ASN A 46 2.62 -0.65 13.08
C ASN A 46 2.71 0.44 11.99
N PHE A 47 1.76 1.38 11.97
CA PHE A 47 1.72 2.48 11.03
C PHE A 47 2.72 3.55 11.45
N ASP A 48 3.60 3.92 10.52
CA ASP A 48 4.42 5.11 10.66
C ASP A 48 3.52 6.34 10.53
N VAL A 49 3.60 7.24 11.51
CA VAL A 49 2.83 8.50 11.52
C VAL A 49 3.72 9.61 10.99
N GLU A 50 3.36 10.13 9.82
CA GLU A 50 3.96 11.32 9.24
C GLU A 50 3.13 12.57 9.55
N PHE A 51 3.81 13.69 9.77
CA PHE A 51 3.22 15.00 9.93
C PHE A 51 3.57 15.92 8.75
N LYS A 52 2.55 16.57 8.18
CA LYS A 52 2.75 17.71 7.28
C LYS A 52 2.36 18.99 7.99
N ASN A 53 3.27 19.96 7.94
CA ASN A 53 3.15 21.29 8.57
C ASN A 53 3.06 21.28 10.11
N LEU A 54 3.54 20.22 10.76
CA LEU A 54 3.84 20.28 12.19
C LEU A 54 5.17 21.00 12.37
N TYR A 55 5.15 22.08 13.12
CA TYR A 55 6.35 22.81 13.50
C TYR A 55 6.14 23.57 14.81
N LEU A 56 7.24 23.77 15.53
CA LEU A 56 7.34 24.69 16.64
C LEU A 56 8.12 25.94 16.20
N VAL A 57 7.93 27.06 16.89
CA VAL A 57 8.66 28.30 16.63
C VAL A 57 9.44 28.67 17.88
N ASP A 58 10.75 28.78 17.75
CA ASP A 58 11.65 29.21 18.83
C ASP A 58 11.35 30.68 19.21
N CYS A 59 11.13 30.92 20.50
CA CYS A 59 10.85 32.22 21.09
C CYS A 59 12.00 33.23 20.88
N GLU A 60 13.25 32.78 21.01
CA GLU A 60 14.42 33.64 20.97
C GLU A 60 14.80 33.97 19.54
N THR A 61 14.81 32.95 18.66
CA THR A 61 15.32 33.11 17.30
C THR A 61 14.22 33.30 16.24
N GLY A 62 12.96 33.02 16.58
CA GLY A 62 11.84 33.02 15.63
C GLY A 62 11.91 31.94 14.56
N LYS A 63 12.83 30.96 14.70
CA LYS A 63 13.06 29.91 13.69
C LYS A 63 12.01 28.81 13.83
N LYS A 64 11.56 28.27 12.69
CA LYS A 64 10.67 27.12 12.65
C LYS A 64 11.49 25.83 12.75
N LYS A 65 11.17 24.96 13.71
CA LYS A 65 11.63 23.57 13.73
C LYS A 65 10.49 22.68 13.23
N ILE A 66 10.66 22.09 12.05
CA ILE A 66 9.68 21.22 11.39
C ILE A 66 9.87 19.81 11.93
N LEU A 67 8.77 19.13 12.24
CA LEU A 67 8.74 17.76 12.73
C LEU A 67 7.97 16.94 11.71
N LYS A 68 8.61 15.90 11.16
CA LYS A 68 8.06 15.10 10.05
C LYS A 68 7.41 13.81 10.52
N ASP A 69 7.80 13.28 11.66
CA ASP A 69 7.34 12.00 12.17
C ASP A 69 7.43 11.97 13.71
N LEU A 70 7.10 10.83 14.31
CA LEU A 70 7.16 10.63 15.76
C LEU A 70 8.61 10.64 16.29
N ILE A 71 9.58 10.19 15.49
CA ILE A 71 11.00 10.18 15.86
C ILE A 71 11.50 11.62 16.01
N ASP A 72 11.21 12.49 15.05
CA ASP A 72 11.51 13.92 15.13
C ASP A 72 10.92 14.56 16.40
N CYS A 73 9.72 14.13 16.81
CA CYS A 73 9.07 14.62 18.03
C CYS A 73 9.78 14.15 19.31
N GLU A 74 10.21 12.89 19.36
CA GLU A 74 10.93 12.32 20.50
C GLU A 74 12.31 12.98 20.71
N TYR A 75 13.04 13.19 19.61
CA TYR A 75 14.39 13.74 19.62
C TYR A 75 14.46 15.27 19.57
N ILE A 76 13.32 15.97 19.73
CA ILE A 76 13.32 17.43 19.71
C ILE A 76 14.18 18.01 20.84
N GLU A 77 15.07 18.93 20.48
CA GLU A 77 15.86 19.67 21.47
C GLU A 77 14.94 20.51 22.37
N SER A 78 15.36 20.73 23.61
CA SER A 78 14.64 21.59 24.54
C SER A 78 14.90 23.07 24.23
N PHE A 79 13.85 23.85 24.06
CA PHE A 79 13.90 25.31 23.89
C PHE A 79 12.56 25.95 24.29
N GLU A 80 12.53 27.26 24.46
CA GLU A 80 11.29 28.00 24.68
C GLU A 80 10.52 28.14 23.36
N ALA A 81 9.34 27.54 23.27
CA ALA A 81 8.51 27.58 22.07
C ALA A 81 7.36 28.59 22.20
N LEU A 82 7.07 29.29 21.10
CA LEU A 82 5.94 30.22 21.05
C LEU A 82 4.61 29.46 21.07
N PRO A 83 3.61 29.93 21.85
CA PRO A 83 2.28 29.35 21.83
C PRO A 83 1.62 29.57 20.46
N ARG A 84 0.88 28.55 20.03
CA ARG A 84 0.14 28.55 18.76
C ARG A 84 -1.18 27.82 18.92
N LYS A 85 -2.14 28.18 18.07
CA LYS A 85 -3.36 27.40 17.89
C LYS A 85 -3.15 26.41 16.76
N TYR A 86 -3.28 25.11 17.04
CA TYR A 86 -3.17 24.02 16.06
C TYR A 86 -4.54 23.48 15.68
N LYS A 87 -4.64 22.91 14.47
CA LYS A 87 -5.81 22.16 14.02
C LYS A 87 -5.42 21.11 12.99
N ILE A 88 -6.12 19.97 13.01
CA ILE A 88 -6.03 18.98 11.94
C ILE A 88 -6.76 19.55 10.72
N LYS A 89 -6.10 19.52 9.56
CA LYS A 89 -6.69 19.91 8.28
C LYS A 89 -7.25 18.69 7.56
N LYS A 90 -6.43 17.65 7.44
CA LYS A 90 -6.80 16.39 6.83
C LYS A 90 -5.95 15.24 7.37
N VAL A 91 -6.50 14.04 7.33
CA VAL A 91 -5.76 12.79 7.54
C VAL A 91 -5.73 12.07 6.20
N ASP A 92 -4.55 11.73 5.74
CA ASP A 92 -4.31 11.17 4.41
C ASP A 92 -3.79 9.75 4.54
N MET A 93 -4.61 8.79 4.09
CA MET A 93 -4.31 7.36 4.11
C MET A 93 -3.95 6.84 2.72
N LYS A 94 -3.64 7.69 1.73
CA LYS A 94 -3.29 7.22 0.38
C LYS A 94 -2.17 6.18 0.35
N GLN A 95 -1.23 6.25 1.30
CA GLN A 95 -0.12 5.31 1.46
C GLN A 95 -0.43 4.20 2.48
N TYR A 96 -1.70 3.83 2.65
CA TYR A 96 -2.13 2.76 3.55
C TYR A 96 -1.34 1.45 3.35
N ASN A 97 -1.07 1.08 2.10
CA ASN A 97 -0.33 -0.14 1.75
C ASN A 97 1.17 -0.10 2.11
N GLU A 98 1.69 1.08 2.41
CA GLU A 98 3.06 1.28 2.92
C GLU A 98 3.06 1.39 4.46
N TYR A 99 1.91 1.17 5.11
CA TYR A 99 1.69 1.39 6.54
C TYR A 99 2.02 2.83 6.97
N ILE A 100 1.72 3.83 6.12
CA ILE A 100 1.95 5.25 6.44
C ILE A 100 0.63 5.98 6.60
N LEU A 101 0.48 6.66 7.74
CA LEU A 101 -0.62 7.58 8.04
C LEU A 101 -0.10 9.01 8.05
N THR A 102 -0.54 9.85 7.11
CA THR A 102 -0.09 11.25 7.05
C THR A 102 -1.11 12.20 7.66
N ILE A 103 -0.75 12.90 8.73
CA ILE A 103 -1.57 13.90 9.41
C ILE A 103 -1.16 15.30 8.95
N HIS A 104 -2.06 16.02 8.29
CA HIS A 104 -1.84 17.39 7.87
C HIS A 104 -2.37 18.37 8.90
N LEU A 105 -1.49 19.22 9.41
CA LEU A 105 -1.83 20.24 10.39
C LEU A 105 -1.86 21.64 9.76
N ASN A 106 -2.56 22.54 10.44
CA ASN A 106 -2.44 23.98 10.26
C ASN A 106 -2.19 24.62 11.63
N SER A 107 -1.35 25.64 11.68
CA SER A 107 -1.11 26.40 12.92
C SER A 107 -1.07 27.90 12.68
N ARG A 108 -1.62 28.66 13.63
CA ARG A 108 -1.56 30.13 13.63
C ARG A 108 -1.04 30.66 14.96
N LYS A 109 -0.45 31.85 14.93
CA LYS A 109 0.01 32.54 16.14
C LYS A 109 -1.18 32.74 17.09
N SER A 110 -0.94 32.53 18.38
CA SER A 110 -1.93 32.68 19.45
C SER A 110 -1.22 33.21 20.70
N ASP A 111 -1.97 33.80 21.63
CA ASP A 111 -1.41 34.26 22.90
C ASP A 111 -1.21 33.08 23.88
N HIS A 112 -1.99 32.01 23.72
CA HIS A 112 -1.91 30.76 24.48
C HIS A 112 -2.03 29.55 23.55
N TYR A 113 -1.47 28.41 23.98
CA TYR A 113 -1.66 27.15 23.28
C TYR A 113 -3.14 26.74 23.27
N SER A 114 -3.62 26.28 22.12
CA SER A 114 -4.94 25.65 22.01
C SER A 114 -4.99 24.72 20.80
N PHE A 115 -5.87 23.72 20.87
CA PHE A 115 -6.13 22.80 19.76
C PHE A 115 -7.60 22.94 19.33
N GLU A 116 -7.82 23.21 18.03
CA GLU A 116 -9.17 23.33 17.48
C GLU A 116 -9.75 21.95 17.18
N LYS A 117 -10.88 21.63 17.81
CA LYS A 117 -11.72 20.50 17.45
C LYS A 117 -12.60 20.91 16.26
N TYR A 118 -12.93 19.97 15.36
CA TYR A 118 -13.92 20.03 14.26
C TYR A 118 -13.40 19.99 12.80
N ASN A 119 -14.06 19.13 12.01
CA ASN A 119 -14.12 18.97 10.55
C ASN A 119 -12.77 19.02 9.82
N TYR A 120 -11.95 18.00 10.05
CA TYR A 120 -10.89 17.66 9.11
C TYR A 120 -11.41 16.67 8.06
N GLU A 121 -10.80 16.70 6.88
CA GLU A 121 -11.08 15.77 5.79
C GLU A 121 -10.34 14.45 6.04
N VAL A 122 -11.02 13.31 5.92
CA VAL A 122 -10.37 11.99 5.86
C VAL A 122 -10.26 11.61 4.39
N ILE A 123 -9.02 11.47 3.89
CA ILE A 123 -8.78 10.87 2.59
C ILE A 123 -8.57 9.37 2.85
N PRO A 124 -9.52 8.51 2.42
CA PRO A 124 -9.45 7.09 2.70
C PRO A 124 -8.25 6.44 2.01
N PRO A 125 -7.89 5.21 2.40
CA PRO A 125 -6.92 4.39 1.69
C PRO A 125 -7.13 4.45 0.18
N ALA A 126 -6.06 4.63 -0.58
CA ALA A 126 -6.13 4.52 -2.03
C ALA A 126 -6.20 3.04 -2.47
N VAL A 127 -7.06 2.24 -1.84
CA VAL A 127 -7.42 0.93 -2.36
C VAL A 127 -8.61 1.16 -3.30
N ILE A 128 -8.31 1.66 -4.50
CA ILE A 128 -9.30 1.65 -5.59
C ILE A 128 -9.40 0.19 -6.05
N LEU A 129 -10.19 -0.60 -5.33
CA LEU A 129 -10.63 -1.89 -5.82
C LEU A 129 -11.51 -1.65 -7.06
N THR A 130 -11.29 -2.40 -8.12
CA THR A 130 -12.26 -2.43 -9.22
C THR A 130 -13.53 -3.13 -8.73
N ASN A 131 -14.65 -2.98 -9.46
CA ASN A 131 -15.88 -3.69 -9.10
C ASN A 131 -15.66 -5.20 -9.10
N GLU A 132 -14.94 -5.72 -10.10
CA GLU A 132 -14.56 -7.13 -10.17
C GLU A 132 -13.79 -7.60 -8.93
N HIS A 133 -12.81 -6.81 -8.45
CA HIS A 133 -12.05 -7.17 -7.25
C HIS A 133 -12.96 -7.19 -6.01
N ARG A 134 -13.83 -6.18 -5.83
CA ARG A 134 -14.79 -6.16 -4.71
C ARG A 134 -15.73 -7.36 -4.74
N ASP A 135 -16.24 -7.71 -5.91
CA ASP A 135 -17.19 -8.81 -6.09
C ASP A 135 -16.53 -10.14 -5.72
N ARG A 136 -15.26 -10.35 -6.11
CA ARG A 136 -14.51 -11.56 -5.73
C ARG A 136 -14.20 -11.64 -4.24
N ILE A 137 -13.86 -10.51 -3.60
CA ILE A 137 -13.67 -10.47 -2.14
C ILE A 137 -14.97 -10.85 -1.44
N GLN A 138 -16.11 -10.30 -1.89
CA GLN A 138 -17.41 -10.61 -1.33
C GLN A 138 -17.76 -12.10 -1.51
N GLN A 139 -17.52 -12.65 -2.71
CA GLN A 139 -17.73 -14.08 -2.98
C GLN A 139 -16.89 -14.96 -2.05
N TRP A 140 -15.60 -14.64 -1.90
CA TRP A 140 -14.69 -15.38 -1.01
C TRP A 140 -15.15 -15.30 0.45
N SER A 141 -15.51 -14.10 0.90
CA SER A 141 -15.92 -13.86 2.30
C SER A 141 -17.29 -14.44 2.65
N SER A 142 -18.07 -14.84 1.64
CA SER A 142 -19.41 -15.42 1.83
C SER A 142 -19.39 -16.95 1.88
N LEU A 143 -18.25 -17.60 1.62
CA LEU A 143 -18.11 -19.05 1.68
C LEU A 143 -18.25 -19.53 3.12
N THR A 144 -19.03 -20.59 3.32
CA THR A 144 -19.01 -21.38 4.55
C THR A 144 -17.75 -22.24 4.61
N ASP A 145 -17.40 -22.74 5.80
CA ASP A 145 -16.21 -23.60 5.97
C ASP A 145 -16.26 -24.85 5.04
N GLU A 146 -17.43 -25.48 4.90
CA GLU A 146 -17.62 -26.64 4.01
C GLU A 146 -17.45 -26.29 2.53
N GLU A 147 -17.94 -25.12 2.11
CA GLU A 147 -17.76 -24.63 0.74
C GLU A 147 -16.31 -24.25 0.47
N LEU A 148 -15.65 -23.62 1.44
CA LEU A 148 -14.25 -23.26 1.37
C LEU A 148 -13.40 -24.52 1.16
N ASP A 149 -13.58 -25.56 1.98
CA ASP A 149 -12.87 -26.83 1.84
C ASP A 149 -13.05 -27.45 0.44
N GLY A 150 -14.27 -27.43 -0.09
CA GLY A 150 -14.56 -27.89 -1.45
C GLY A 150 -13.85 -27.07 -2.52
N VAL A 151 -13.85 -25.74 -2.37
CA VAL A 151 -13.17 -24.81 -3.27
C VAL A 151 -11.64 -25.03 -3.23
N LEU A 152 -11.05 -25.17 -2.03
CA LEU A 152 -9.62 -25.45 -1.87
C LEU A 152 -9.23 -26.73 -2.62
N PHE A 153 -10.00 -27.81 -2.41
CA PHE A 153 -9.73 -29.11 -3.01
C PHE A 153 -9.80 -29.10 -4.54
N GLU A 154 -10.85 -28.52 -5.12
CA GLU A 154 -10.99 -28.45 -6.58
C GLU A 154 -9.94 -27.52 -7.21
N PHE A 155 -9.57 -26.44 -6.52
CA PHE A 155 -8.54 -25.53 -6.99
C PHE A 155 -7.17 -26.20 -7.01
N ASP A 156 -6.77 -26.90 -5.93
CA ASP A 156 -5.50 -27.64 -5.88
C ASP A 156 -5.39 -28.68 -7.00
N LYS A 157 -6.47 -29.42 -7.26
CA LYS A 157 -6.54 -30.39 -8.37
C LYS A 157 -6.39 -29.69 -9.73
N LEU A 158 -7.04 -28.54 -9.91
CA LEU A 158 -6.92 -27.75 -11.13
C LEU A 158 -5.50 -27.23 -11.35
N LEU A 159 -4.86 -26.70 -10.32
CA LEU A 159 -3.47 -26.23 -10.36
C LEU A 159 -2.51 -27.37 -10.71
N GLY A 160 -2.68 -28.54 -10.09
CA GLY A 160 -1.88 -29.73 -10.39
C GLY A 160 -2.02 -30.18 -11.85
N ASN A 161 -3.22 -30.11 -12.42
CA ASN A 161 -3.46 -30.43 -13.83
C ASN A 161 -2.82 -29.39 -14.76
N ILE A 162 -2.94 -28.10 -14.43
CA ILE A 162 -2.33 -27.03 -15.22
C ILE A 162 -0.80 -27.14 -15.21
N LEU A 163 -0.20 -27.36 -14.03
CA LEU A 163 1.23 -27.53 -13.89
C LEU A 163 1.73 -28.68 -14.78
N THR A 164 1.07 -29.84 -14.68
CA THR A 164 1.40 -31.02 -15.50
C THR A 164 1.34 -30.72 -17.00
N GLU A 165 0.35 -29.94 -17.46
CA GLU A 165 0.28 -29.52 -18.87
C GLU A 165 1.39 -28.55 -19.28
N LEU A 166 1.83 -27.67 -18.38
CA LEU A 166 2.86 -26.66 -18.67
C LEU A 166 4.26 -27.29 -18.70
N THR A 167 4.60 -28.10 -17.69
CA THR A 167 5.92 -28.72 -17.51
C THR A 167 6.08 -30.06 -18.20
N GLY A 168 4.98 -30.78 -18.44
CA GLY A 168 5.02 -32.23 -18.66
C GLY A 168 5.48 -32.97 -17.40
N ASP A 169 5.70 -34.28 -17.52
CA ASP A 169 6.05 -35.15 -16.39
C ASP A 169 7.48 -34.95 -15.85
N LYS A 170 8.35 -34.23 -16.58
CA LYS A 170 9.80 -34.24 -16.30
C LYS A 170 10.28 -33.27 -15.21
N ASN A 171 9.49 -32.24 -14.89
CA ASN A 171 9.90 -31.14 -13.99
C ASN A 171 8.82 -30.82 -12.94
N LYS A 172 7.90 -31.75 -12.65
CA LYS A 172 6.80 -31.50 -11.71
C LYS A 172 7.26 -31.51 -10.25
N ASP A 173 8.26 -32.32 -9.95
CA ASP A 173 8.69 -32.56 -8.56
C ASP A 173 9.45 -31.36 -7.95
N ASP A 174 9.93 -30.44 -8.82
CA ASP A 174 10.67 -29.25 -8.41
C ASP A 174 9.77 -28.01 -8.28
N ILE A 175 8.47 -28.10 -8.58
CA ILE A 175 7.54 -26.97 -8.55
C ILE A 175 6.29 -27.35 -7.78
N VAL A 176 5.99 -26.58 -6.73
CA VAL A 176 4.78 -26.76 -5.94
C VAL A 176 3.97 -25.48 -5.96
N ILE A 177 2.66 -25.61 -6.16
CA ILE A 177 1.75 -24.47 -6.28
C ILE A 177 0.62 -24.65 -5.28
N PHE A 178 0.37 -23.62 -4.48
CA PHE A 178 -0.68 -23.59 -3.48
C PHE A 178 -1.50 -22.31 -3.62
N MET A 179 -2.69 -22.31 -3.04
CA MET A 179 -3.41 -21.07 -2.76
C MET A 179 -3.00 -20.51 -1.39
N ASP A 180 -2.82 -19.19 -1.32
CA ASP A 180 -2.49 -18.53 -0.06
C ASP A 180 -3.74 -18.05 0.67
N VAL A 181 -4.28 -18.89 1.54
CA VAL A 181 -5.50 -18.56 2.31
C VAL A 181 -5.27 -17.49 3.39
N PHE A 182 -4.03 -17.10 3.67
CA PHE A 182 -3.69 -16.16 4.75
C PHE A 182 -3.38 -14.73 4.26
N MET A 183 -3.47 -14.46 2.96
CA MET A 183 -3.19 -13.13 2.42
C MET A 183 -4.32 -12.11 2.62
N GLU A 184 -3.92 -10.84 2.70
CA GLU A 184 -4.82 -9.69 2.61
C GLU A 184 -5.50 -9.66 1.22
N LEU A 185 -6.82 -9.89 1.17
CA LEU A 185 -7.56 -10.05 -0.09
C LEU A 185 -7.58 -8.76 -0.94
N GLU A 186 -7.42 -7.60 -0.30
CA GLU A 186 -7.33 -6.29 -0.94
C GLU A 186 -6.05 -6.11 -1.76
N LYS A 187 -5.03 -6.95 -1.53
CA LYS A 187 -3.70 -6.80 -2.13
C LYS A 187 -3.33 -8.03 -2.96
N ILE A 188 -3.60 -7.95 -4.26
CA ILE A 188 -3.23 -9.00 -5.22
C ILE A 188 -1.71 -9.05 -5.39
N VAL A 189 -1.08 -9.99 -4.70
CA VAL A 189 0.32 -10.36 -4.82
C VAL A 189 0.39 -11.88 -4.81
N ASN A 190 1.18 -12.48 -5.69
CA ASN A 190 1.56 -13.89 -5.56
C ASN A 190 2.93 -13.95 -4.89
N VAL A 191 3.12 -14.91 -3.99
CA VAL A 191 4.42 -15.14 -3.36
C VAL A 191 5.12 -16.26 -4.11
N VAL A 192 6.41 -16.09 -4.39
CA VAL A 192 7.24 -17.14 -4.96
C VAL A 192 8.49 -17.28 -4.11
N ASP A 193 8.75 -18.48 -3.62
CA ASP A 193 9.96 -18.84 -2.88
C ASP A 193 10.72 -19.91 -3.65
N ASP A 194 12.04 -19.73 -3.72
CA ASP A 194 12.98 -20.64 -4.38
C ASP A 194 13.94 -21.12 -3.29
N SER A 195 13.49 -22.13 -2.54
CA SER A 195 14.21 -22.65 -1.38
C SER A 195 14.38 -24.16 -1.50
N ASN A 196 15.63 -24.63 -1.32
CA ASN A 196 16.00 -26.05 -1.30
C ASN A 196 15.65 -26.83 -2.58
N ASP A 197 15.99 -26.30 -3.75
CA ASP A 197 15.75 -26.92 -5.07
C ASP A 197 14.26 -27.12 -5.43
N ILE A 198 13.34 -26.53 -4.64
CA ILE A 198 11.90 -26.56 -4.88
C ILE A 198 11.40 -25.13 -5.04
N LEU A 199 10.74 -24.85 -6.16
CA LEU A 199 10.06 -23.59 -6.42
C LEU A 199 8.62 -23.66 -5.89
N MET A 200 8.32 -22.86 -4.88
CA MET A 200 6.98 -22.74 -4.30
C MET A 200 6.29 -21.49 -4.81
N ILE A 201 5.09 -21.63 -5.36
CA ILE A 201 4.26 -20.52 -5.83
C ILE A 201 2.96 -20.50 -5.01
N TRP A 202 2.74 -19.44 -4.24
CA TRP A 202 1.48 -19.20 -3.56
C TRP A 202 0.64 -18.20 -4.37
N ILE A 203 -0.50 -18.67 -4.85
CA ILE A 203 -1.44 -17.93 -5.67
C ILE A 203 -2.45 -17.22 -4.78
N HIS A 204 -2.73 -15.96 -5.11
CA HIS A 204 -3.72 -15.16 -4.40
C HIS A 204 -5.14 -15.76 -4.50
N PRO A 205 -5.91 -15.83 -3.39
CA PRO A 205 -7.21 -16.51 -3.33
C PRO A 205 -8.21 -16.11 -4.41
N LEU A 206 -8.26 -14.83 -4.77
CA LEU A 206 -9.23 -14.31 -5.73
C LEU A 206 -9.06 -14.87 -7.16
N PHE A 207 -7.94 -15.54 -7.46
CA PHE A 207 -7.78 -16.26 -8.73
C PHE A 207 -8.53 -17.60 -8.75
N VAL A 208 -9.15 -18.04 -7.65
CA VAL A 208 -10.03 -19.21 -7.66
C VAL A 208 -11.24 -19.05 -8.58
N TYR A 209 -11.66 -17.80 -8.79
CA TYR A 209 -12.75 -17.42 -9.68
C TYR A 209 -12.30 -17.22 -11.14
N SER A 210 -11.02 -17.43 -11.43
CA SER A 210 -10.45 -17.20 -12.76
C SER A 210 -10.59 -18.41 -13.67
N ASP A 211 -10.74 -18.14 -14.95
CA ASP A 211 -10.73 -19.19 -15.97
C ASP A 211 -9.41 -19.96 -15.98
N ARG A 212 -9.49 -21.24 -16.33
CA ARG A 212 -8.35 -22.14 -16.48
C ARG A 212 -7.20 -21.58 -17.33
N ASP A 213 -7.53 -20.91 -18.43
CA ASP A 213 -6.55 -20.31 -19.33
C ASP A 213 -5.82 -19.11 -18.71
N ILE A 214 -6.47 -18.42 -17.78
CA ILE A 214 -5.86 -17.32 -17.03
C ILE A 214 -4.92 -17.89 -15.97
N LEU A 215 -5.33 -18.93 -15.24
CA LEU A 215 -4.48 -19.64 -14.29
C LEU A 215 -3.21 -20.22 -14.94
N LYS A 216 -3.33 -20.76 -16.16
CA LYS A 216 -2.18 -21.13 -17.00
C LYS A 216 -1.25 -19.94 -17.25
N GLY A 217 -1.83 -18.78 -17.52
CA GLY A 217 -1.11 -17.54 -17.74
C GLY A 217 -0.39 -17.05 -16.49
N LEU A 218 -1.05 -17.11 -15.34
CA LEU A 218 -0.49 -16.74 -14.04
C LEU A 218 0.72 -17.61 -13.71
N ILE A 219 0.55 -18.94 -13.76
CA ILE A 219 1.64 -19.87 -13.44
C ILE A 219 2.82 -19.69 -14.41
N ALA A 220 2.54 -19.61 -15.72
CA ALA A 220 3.59 -19.38 -16.71
C ALA A 220 4.29 -18.02 -16.52
N TYR A 221 3.56 -16.99 -16.06
CA TYR A 221 4.13 -15.68 -15.73
C TYR A 221 5.12 -15.79 -14.57
N GLU A 222 4.73 -16.42 -13.46
CA GLU A 222 5.59 -16.60 -12.30
C GLU A 222 6.84 -17.42 -12.66
N LEU A 223 6.67 -18.55 -13.36
CA LEU A 223 7.78 -19.37 -13.85
C LEU A 223 8.72 -18.60 -14.80
N SER A 224 8.19 -17.65 -15.57
CA SER A 224 8.99 -16.87 -16.51
C SER A 224 9.99 -15.90 -15.86
N LYS A 225 9.82 -15.63 -14.56
CA LYS A 225 10.79 -14.86 -13.77
C LYS A 225 12.11 -15.63 -13.60
N TYR A 226 12.06 -16.96 -13.68
CA TYR A 226 13.20 -17.87 -13.52
C TYR A 226 13.73 -18.38 -14.87
N ASP A 227 12.86 -18.87 -15.76
CA ASP A 227 13.24 -19.29 -17.11
C ASP A 227 12.43 -18.54 -18.18
N LYS A 228 13.13 -17.71 -18.96
CA LYS A 228 12.55 -16.90 -20.05
C LYS A 228 11.86 -17.74 -21.13
N LYS A 229 12.18 -19.04 -21.26
CA LYS A 229 11.49 -19.95 -22.21
C LYS A 229 9.99 -20.03 -21.92
N TRP A 230 9.57 -19.92 -20.65
CA TRP A 230 8.16 -19.91 -20.28
C TRP A 230 7.42 -18.75 -20.93
N LEU A 231 8.01 -17.55 -20.88
CA LEU A 231 7.45 -16.37 -21.54
C LEU A 231 7.32 -16.60 -23.05
N GLU A 232 8.38 -17.07 -23.72
CA GLU A 232 8.34 -17.26 -25.17
C GLU A 232 7.32 -18.33 -25.61
N LYS A 233 7.18 -19.41 -24.85
CA LYS A 233 6.27 -20.51 -25.18
C LYS A 233 4.81 -20.16 -24.85
N HIS A 234 4.56 -19.42 -23.78
CA HIS A 234 3.23 -19.23 -23.21
C HIS A 234 2.74 -17.77 -23.18
N TYR A 235 3.38 -16.85 -23.91
CA TYR A 235 3.04 -15.41 -23.92
C TYR A 235 1.55 -15.10 -24.15
N LYS A 236 0.81 -15.93 -24.91
CA LYS A 236 -0.64 -15.76 -25.14
C LYS A 236 -1.47 -16.01 -23.88
N TYR A 237 -1.10 -17.01 -23.07
CA TYR A 237 -1.77 -17.26 -21.79
C TYR A 237 -1.38 -16.19 -20.78
N ILE A 238 -0.11 -15.81 -20.71
CA ILE A 238 0.36 -14.72 -19.86
C ILE A 238 -0.37 -13.40 -20.17
N LEU A 239 -0.67 -13.13 -21.45
CA LEU A 239 -1.47 -11.98 -21.85
C LEU A 239 -2.90 -12.03 -21.29
N LYS A 240 -3.55 -13.20 -21.26
CA LYS A 240 -4.88 -13.35 -20.64
C LYS A 240 -4.82 -13.04 -19.14
N TYR A 241 -3.78 -13.51 -18.46
CA TYR A 241 -3.52 -13.15 -17.07
C TYR A 241 -3.29 -11.64 -16.89
N CYS A 242 -2.52 -11.00 -17.77
CA CYS A 242 -2.33 -9.54 -17.71
C CYS A 242 -3.65 -8.77 -17.85
N LYS A 243 -4.59 -9.25 -18.69
CA LYS A 243 -5.93 -8.67 -18.81
C LYS A 243 -6.71 -8.76 -17.51
N GLU A 244 -6.75 -9.94 -16.90
CA GLU A 244 -7.49 -10.12 -15.66
C GLU A 244 -6.84 -9.37 -14.50
N TYR A 245 -5.51 -9.34 -14.44
CA TYR A 245 -4.79 -8.53 -13.46
C TYR A 245 -5.13 -7.04 -13.60
N ASN A 246 -5.21 -6.52 -14.83
CA ASN A 246 -5.67 -5.16 -15.09
C ASN A 246 -7.13 -4.95 -14.66
N LEU A 247 -8.01 -5.90 -14.96
CA LEU A 247 -9.41 -5.85 -14.54
C LEU A 247 -9.56 -5.81 -13.01
N LEU A 248 -8.72 -6.52 -12.27
CA LEU A 248 -8.76 -6.57 -10.81
C LEU A 248 -8.10 -5.35 -10.14
N THR A 249 -6.99 -4.86 -10.70
CA THR A 249 -6.15 -3.86 -10.03
C THR A 249 -6.19 -2.46 -10.66
N GLY A 250 -6.76 -2.34 -11.86
CA GLY A 250 -6.65 -1.15 -12.70
C GLY A 250 -5.23 -0.88 -13.22
N LYS A 251 -4.30 -1.83 -13.10
CA LYS A 251 -2.88 -1.66 -13.44
C LYS A 251 -2.40 -2.70 -14.45
N ASN A 252 -1.51 -2.26 -15.34
CA ASN A 252 -0.84 -3.13 -16.30
C ASN A 252 0.46 -3.70 -15.73
N LEU A 253 0.74 -4.97 -15.99
CA LEU A 253 2.01 -5.61 -15.66
C LEU A 253 3.09 -5.21 -16.67
N GLU A 254 4.31 -4.94 -16.19
CA GLU A 254 5.43 -4.53 -17.05
C GLU A 254 5.83 -5.58 -18.11
N ILE A 255 5.48 -6.85 -17.86
CA ILE A 255 5.73 -7.97 -18.76
C ILE A 255 5.10 -7.78 -20.15
N LEU A 256 4.04 -6.97 -20.26
CA LEU A 256 3.39 -6.62 -21.53
C LEU A 256 4.39 -6.09 -22.58
N LYS A 257 5.41 -5.31 -22.14
CA LYS A 257 6.47 -4.81 -23.03
C LYS A 257 7.23 -5.96 -23.70
N ARG A 258 7.59 -6.99 -22.92
CA ARG A 258 8.31 -8.18 -23.44
C ARG A 258 7.41 -9.05 -24.32
N ILE A 259 6.13 -9.19 -23.95
CA ILE A 259 5.13 -9.91 -24.77
C ILE A 259 4.97 -9.23 -26.12
N ARG A 260 4.92 -7.89 -26.16
CA ARG A 260 4.87 -7.10 -27.41
C ARG A 260 6.07 -7.38 -28.29
N GLU A 261 7.29 -7.38 -27.75
CA GLU A 261 8.50 -7.70 -28.51
C GLU A 261 8.45 -9.10 -29.15
N ILE A 262 7.96 -10.10 -28.40
CA ILE A 262 7.78 -11.47 -28.90
C ILE A 262 6.74 -11.50 -30.03
N ALA A 263 5.60 -10.82 -29.83
CA ALA A 263 4.53 -10.76 -30.82
C ALA A 263 4.98 -10.09 -32.13
N ILE A 264 5.77 -9.01 -32.05
CA ILE A 264 6.36 -8.34 -33.22
C ILE A 264 7.29 -9.29 -33.98
N LYS A 265 8.21 -9.97 -33.27
CA LYS A 265 9.13 -10.95 -33.88
C LYS A 265 8.39 -12.08 -34.59
N ARG A 266 7.24 -12.50 -34.02
CA ARG A 266 6.39 -13.57 -34.56
C ARG A 266 5.31 -13.12 -35.54
N LYS A 267 5.21 -11.81 -35.82
CA LYS A 267 4.15 -11.21 -36.66
C LYS A 267 2.74 -11.56 -36.17
N ASP A 268 2.55 -11.65 -34.85
CA ASP A 268 1.25 -11.93 -34.21
C ASP A 268 0.47 -10.63 -33.98
N ASN A 269 -0.20 -10.16 -35.04
CA ASN A 269 -0.95 -8.91 -35.02
C ASN A 269 -2.11 -8.90 -34.01
N ASN A 270 -2.70 -10.06 -33.71
CA ASN A 270 -3.80 -10.15 -32.75
C ASN A 270 -3.32 -9.80 -31.34
N THR A 271 -2.20 -10.40 -30.92
CA THR A 271 -1.58 -10.07 -29.63
C THR A 271 -1.18 -8.60 -29.55
N ILE A 272 -0.63 -8.03 -30.62
CA ILE A 272 -0.23 -6.61 -30.65
C ILE A 272 -1.45 -5.70 -30.44
N ASN A 273 -2.56 -5.97 -31.14
CA ASN A 273 -3.80 -5.18 -31.01
C ASN A 273 -4.35 -5.24 -29.58
N ILE A 274 -4.39 -6.44 -28.99
CA ILE A 274 -4.82 -6.63 -27.61
C ILE A 274 -3.97 -5.81 -26.61
N ILE A 275 -2.65 -5.77 -26.80
CA ILE A 275 -1.77 -5.01 -25.91
C ILE A 275 -2.02 -3.51 -26.08
N ASN A 276 -2.27 -3.05 -27.31
CA ASN A 276 -2.61 -1.65 -27.55
C ASN A 276 -3.90 -1.28 -26.82
N GLU A 277 -4.96 -2.10 -26.91
CA GLU A 277 -6.22 -1.88 -26.19
C GLU A 277 -6.00 -1.74 -24.68
N LEU A 278 -5.12 -2.53 -24.07
CA LEU A 278 -4.81 -2.46 -22.64
C LEU A 278 -4.03 -1.20 -22.23
N GLU A 279 -3.21 -0.63 -23.13
CA GLU A 279 -2.41 0.57 -22.84
C GLU A 279 -3.18 1.89 -23.06
N PHE A 280 -4.34 1.84 -23.73
CA PHE A 280 -5.21 3.00 -23.97
C PHE A 280 -6.33 3.17 -22.93
N ILE A 281 -6.37 2.35 -21.88
CA ILE A 281 -7.29 2.43 -20.73
C ILE A 281 -6.58 3.13 -19.56
#